data_AF-A0A381RNZ2-F1
#
_entry.id   AF-A0A381RNZ2-F1
#
_cell.length_a   1.000
_cell.length_b   1.000
_cell.length_c   1.000
_cell.angle_alpha   90.00
_cell.angle_beta   90.00
_cell.angle_gamma   90.00
#
_symmetry.space_group_name_H-M   'P 1'
#
loop_
_entity.id
_entity.type
_entity.pdbx_description
1 polymer ?
#
loop_
_entity_poly.entity_id
_entity_poly.type
_entity_poly.pdbx_seq_one_letter_code
_entity_poly.pdbx_strand_id
1 'polypeptide(L)'
;VPQTAVVPGSMTAHQITEYSHHAHGLAMGLSITVAVIGISLSALVYLKKIIPAETLAKKMGFLYDWSLNKFYFDENYHRFLYQPFLNLSNKVAWIDWELYDRYFINGFGLVTEWFSRVTGKFDYDGIDQGLVDGIGRMAGVTGHSLRKIQTGRLQNYLLFVVAGVIVMIIVQAF
;
A
#
# COMPACT_ATOMS: atom_id res chain seq x y z
N VAL A 1 63.11 -31.73 -14.60
CA VAL A 1 62.74 -31.09 -13.32
C VAL A 1 61.23 -30.98 -13.29
N PRO A 2 60.52 -31.51 -12.28
CA PRO A 2 59.06 -31.49 -12.27
C PRO A 2 58.56 -30.04 -12.30
N GLN A 3 57.87 -29.66 -13.37
CA GLN A 3 57.22 -28.36 -13.50
C GLN A 3 55.92 -28.39 -12.70
N THR A 4 55.96 -27.89 -11.47
CA THR A 4 54.78 -27.81 -10.58
C THR A 4 53.90 -26.58 -10.89
N ALA A 5 53.92 -26.10 -12.13
CA ALA A 5 53.22 -24.90 -12.58
C ALA A 5 52.59 -25.16 -13.95
N VAL A 6 51.25 -25.04 -14.03
CA VAL A 6 50.45 -25.25 -15.26
C VAL A 6 50.64 -24.12 -16.27
N VAL A 7 51.07 -22.94 -15.81
CA VAL A 7 51.26 -21.74 -16.63
C VAL A 7 52.75 -21.54 -16.93
N PRO A 8 53.17 -21.50 -18.21
CA PRO A 8 54.55 -21.20 -18.57
C PRO A 8 54.97 -19.81 -18.05
N GLY A 9 56.03 -19.75 -17.24
CA GLY A 9 56.56 -18.50 -16.66
C GLY A 9 56.03 -18.14 -15.27
N SER A 10 55.14 -18.93 -14.66
CA SER A 10 54.72 -18.71 -13.27
C SER A 10 55.70 -19.37 -12.26
N MET A 11 55.78 -18.78 -11.05
CA MET A 11 56.57 -19.32 -9.96
C MET A 11 56.09 -20.74 -9.60
N THR A 12 57.03 -21.64 -9.35
CA THR A 12 56.70 -23.00 -8.92
C THR A 12 56.11 -23.00 -7.51
N ALA A 13 55.21 -23.94 -7.20
CA ALA A 13 54.57 -24.06 -5.88
C ALA A 13 55.58 -24.05 -4.72
N HIS A 14 56.73 -24.70 -4.88
CA HIS A 14 57.81 -24.71 -3.89
C HIS A 14 58.42 -23.32 -3.65
N GLN A 15 58.63 -22.53 -4.72
CA GLN A 15 59.12 -21.16 -4.61
C GLN A 15 58.10 -20.27 -3.88
N ILE A 16 56.81 -20.39 -4.20
CA ILE A 16 55.74 -19.64 -3.52
C ILE A 16 55.70 -19.97 -2.03
N THR A 17 55.80 -21.26 -1.67
CA THR A 17 55.85 -21.71 -0.28
C THR A 17 57.06 -21.13 0.46
N GLU A 18 58.25 -21.18 -0.14
CA GLU A 18 59.49 -20.64 0.44
C GLU A 18 59.45 -19.12 0.66
N TYR A 19 58.96 -18.35 -0.34
CA TYR A 19 58.72 -16.91 -0.21
C TYR A 19 57.63 -16.59 0.82
N SER A 20 56.55 -17.37 0.86
CA SER A 20 55.48 -17.20 1.84
C SER A 20 55.97 -17.44 3.27
N HIS A 21 56.82 -18.44 3.51
CA HIS A 21 57.38 -18.73 4.82
C HIS A 21 58.26 -17.59 5.35
N HIS A 22 59.09 -16.99 4.48
CA HIS A 22 59.92 -15.84 4.85
C HIS A 22 59.08 -14.58 5.08
N ALA A 23 58.11 -14.30 4.21
CA ALA A 23 57.21 -13.16 4.35
C ALA A 23 56.31 -13.28 5.59
N HIS A 24 55.82 -14.48 5.91
CA HIS A 24 54.98 -14.72 7.09
C HIS A 24 55.75 -14.55 8.40
N GLY A 25 56.99 -15.04 8.47
CA GLY A 25 57.83 -14.85 9.67
C GLY A 25 58.12 -13.37 9.95
N LEU A 26 58.45 -12.60 8.91
CA LEU A 26 58.68 -11.16 9.03
C LEU A 26 57.40 -10.40 9.37
N ALA A 27 56.28 -10.69 8.71
CA ALA A 27 55.00 -10.04 9.00
C ALA A 27 54.51 -10.34 10.42
N MET A 28 54.70 -11.57 10.90
CA MET A 28 54.39 -11.98 12.28
C MET A 28 55.27 -11.26 13.29
N GLY A 29 56.59 -11.19 13.07
CA GLY A 29 57.50 -10.47 13.95
C GLY A 29 57.17 -8.97 14.04
N LEU A 30 56.87 -8.35 12.90
CA LEU A 30 56.48 -6.94 12.83
C LEU A 30 55.14 -6.68 13.54
N SER A 31 54.13 -7.52 13.35
CA SER A 31 52.82 -7.33 13.97
C SER A 31 52.87 -7.45 15.49
N ILE A 32 53.59 -8.45 16.02
CA ILE A 32 53.80 -8.61 17.46
C ILE A 32 54.55 -7.40 18.02
N THR A 33 55.59 -6.94 17.33
CA THR A 33 56.36 -5.77 17.76
C THR A 33 55.49 -4.51 17.84
N VAL A 34 54.70 -4.24 16.79
CA VAL A 34 53.78 -3.10 16.74
C VAL A 34 52.71 -3.20 17.83
N ALA A 35 52.15 -4.39 18.07
CA ALA A 35 51.18 -4.63 19.14
C ALA A 35 51.77 -4.36 20.53
N VAL A 36 52.98 -4.86 20.81
CA VAL A 36 53.69 -4.63 22.07
C VAL A 36 53.97 -3.14 22.27
N ILE A 37 54.39 -2.42 21.21
CA ILE A 37 54.60 -0.97 21.26
C ILE A 37 53.28 -0.24 21.58
N GLY A 38 52.18 -0.59 20.90
CA GLY A 38 50.87 0.02 21.12
C GLY A 38 50.34 -0.18 22.54
N ILE A 39 50.43 -1.40 23.07
CA ILE A 39 50.03 -1.72 24.45
C ILE A 39 50.92 -0.98 25.45
N SER A 40 52.23 -0.94 25.21
CA SER A 40 53.18 -0.24 26.07
C SER A 40 52.88 1.27 26.12
N LEU A 41 52.60 1.90 24.98
CA LEU A 41 52.18 3.30 24.89
C LEU A 41 50.88 3.55 25.65
N SER A 42 49.87 2.69 25.48
CA SER A 42 48.60 2.78 26.22
C SER A 42 48.83 2.70 27.74
N ALA A 43 49.66 1.75 28.19
CA ALA A 43 49.99 1.60 29.61
C ALA A 43 50.72 2.83 30.19
N LEU A 44 51.61 3.46 29.43
CA LEU A 44 52.32 4.69 29.85
C LEU A 44 51.37 5.88 30.02
N VAL A 45 50.37 6.00 29.13
CA VAL A 45 49.37 7.09 29.14
C VAL A 45 48.31 6.86 30.21
N TYR A 46 47.68 5.68 30.26
CA TYR A 46 46.50 5.44 31.09
C TYR A 46 46.80 4.84 32.48
N LEU A 47 47.72 3.88 32.57
CA LEU A 47 48.04 3.23 33.85
C LEU A 47 49.08 4.00 34.64
N LYS A 48 50.24 4.26 34.02
CA LYS A 48 51.35 4.95 34.71
C LYS A 48 51.19 6.46 34.73
N LYS A 49 50.31 7.03 33.89
CA LYS A 49 50.02 8.47 33.79
C LYS A 49 51.29 9.34 33.63
N ILE A 50 52.34 8.79 33.03
CA ILE A 50 53.60 9.49 32.78
C ILE A 50 53.41 10.53 31.68
N ILE A 51 52.53 10.22 30.72
CA ILE A 51 52.15 11.10 29.62
C ILE A 51 50.73 11.61 29.91
N PRO A 52 50.54 12.93 30.15
CA PRO A 52 49.22 13.48 30.40
C PRO A 52 48.35 13.42 29.14
N ALA A 53 47.28 12.62 29.21
CA ALA A 53 46.34 12.42 28.10
C ALA A 53 45.68 13.73 27.63
N GLU A 54 45.41 14.65 28.55
CA GLU A 54 44.82 15.97 28.25
C GLU A 54 45.73 16.84 27.39
N THR A 55 47.05 16.80 27.64
CA THR A 55 48.03 17.55 26.83
C THR A 55 48.15 16.95 25.44
N LEU A 56 48.06 15.61 25.33
CA LEU A 56 48.05 14.92 24.04
C LEU A 56 46.78 15.26 23.24
N ALA A 57 45.61 15.26 23.89
CA ALA A 57 44.35 15.64 23.28
C ALA A 57 44.38 17.08 22.76
N LYS A 58 44.89 18.04 23.56
CA LYS A 58 45.06 19.44 23.13
C LYS A 58 46.02 19.61 21.95
N LYS A 59 47.08 18.81 21.87
CA LYS A 59 48.02 18.83 20.73
C LYS A 59 47.41 18.23 19.46
N MET A 60 46.58 17.20 19.60
CA MET A 60 45.91 16.52 18.49
C MET A 60 44.68 17.29 17.98
N GLY A 61 44.07 18.13 18.82
CA GLY A 61 43.02 19.11 18.49
C GLY A 61 41.96 18.55 17.55
N PHE A 62 42.05 18.91 16.27
CA PHE A 62 41.16 18.45 15.21
C PHE A 62 40.97 16.93 15.12
N LEU A 63 42.05 16.14 15.18
CA LEU A 63 41.95 14.68 15.07
C LEU A 63 41.29 14.06 16.30
N TYR A 64 41.53 14.67 17.47
CA TYR A 64 40.88 14.26 18.70
C TYR A 64 39.38 14.59 18.66
N ASP A 65 39.02 15.80 18.24
CA ASP A 65 37.62 16.23 18.14
C ASP A 65 36.84 15.39 17.12
N TRP A 66 37.47 15.01 16.00
CA TRP A 66 36.88 14.07 15.04
C TRP A 66 36.63 12.70 15.65
N SER A 67 37.61 12.10 16.31
CA SER A 67 37.43 10.81 16.97
C SER A 67 36.43 10.89 18.12
N LEU A 68 36.40 12.00 18.85
CA LEU A 68 35.51 12.26 19.99
C LEU A 68 34.04 12.34 19.53
N ASN A 69 33.79 13.04 18.43
CA ASN A 69 32.45 13.16 17.82
C ASN A 69 32.12 11.98 16.90
N LYS A 70 32.78 10.82 17.06
CA LYS A 70 32.55 9.61 16.24
C LYS A 70 32.56 9.88 14.73
N PHE A 71 33.48 10.75 14.29
CA PHE A 71 33.60 11.21 12.90
C PHE A 71 32.34 11.88 12.32
N TYR A 72 31.46 12.41 13.19
CA TYR A 72 30.19 13.03 12.82
C TYR A 72 29.28 12.12 11.97
N PHE A 73 29.45 10.80 12.05
CA PHE A 73 28.64 9.86 11.28
C PHE A 73 27.17 9.98 11.66
N ASP A 74 26.88 9.98 12.96
CA ASP A 74 25.52 10.04 13.49
C ASP A 74 24.81 11.34 13.06
N GLU A 75 25.48 12.49 13.20
CA GLU A 75 24.94 13.82 12.87
C GLU A 75 24.74 14.00 11.36
N ASN A 76 25.71 13.56 10.55
CA ASN A 76 25.61 13.63 9.09
C ASN A 76 24.50 12.70 8.59
N TYR A 77 24.40 11.48 9.12
CA TYR A 77 23.34 10.56 8.76
C TYR A 77 21.96 11.11 9.13
N HIS A 78 21.84 11.72 10.32
CA HIS A 78 20.62 12.40 10.73
C HIS A 78 20.22 13.54 9.79
N ARG A 79 21.18 14.42 9.46
CA ARG A 79 20.93 15.60 8.64
C ARG A 79 20.67 15.28 7.18
N PHE A 80 21.43 14.37 6.59
CA PHE A 80 21.43 14.11 5.15
C PHE A 80 20.55 12.93 4.73
N LEU A 81 20.25 12.01 5.64
CA LEU A 81 19.43 10.83 5.33
C LEU A 81 18.11 10.85 6.10
N TYR A 82 18.13 10.83 7.43
CA TYR A 82 16.90 10.69 8.22
C TYR A 82 15.93 11.86 8.03
N GLN A 83 16.37 13.10 8.25
CA GLN A 83 15.52 14.29 8.14
C GLN A 83 14.86 14.46 6.76
N PRO A 84 15.59 14.43 5.62
CA PRO A 84 14.96 14.60 4.32
C PRO A 84 14.01 13.45 3.98
N PHE A 85 14.32 12.21 4.39
CA PHE A 85 13.45 11.07 4.16
C PHE A 85 12.15 11.17 4.95
N LEU A 86 12.22 11.54 6.24
CA LEU A 86 11.03 11.76 7.07
C LEU A 86 10.18 12.91 6.52
N ASN A 87 10.80 13.99 6.09
CA ASN A 87 10.09 15.11 5.47
C ASN A 87 9.39 14.70 4.16
N LEU A 88 10.01 13.85 3.35
CA LEU A 88 9.39 13.29 2.16
C LEU A 88 8.20 12.39 2.52
N SER A 89 8.37 11.51 3.50
CA SER A 89 7.29 10.63 3.98
C SER A 89 6.09 11.44 4.48
N ASN A 90 6.32 12.50 5.25
CA ASN A 90 5.27 13.37 5.74
C ASN A 90 4.53 14.10 4.61
N LYS A 91 5.25 14.50 3.55
CA LYS A 91 4.62 15.10 2.36
C LYS A 91 3.74 14.10 1.61
N VAL A 92 4.20 12.86 1.46
CA VAL A 92 3.41 11.78 0.83
C VAL A 92 2.15 11.50 1.65
N ALA A 93 2.28 11.40 2.97
CA ALA A 93 1.13 11.22 3.86
C ALA A 93 0.15 12.40 3.79
N TRP A 94 0.65 13.63 3.69
CA TRP A 94 -0.22 14.80 3.50
C TRP A 94 -0.97 14.75 2.15
N ILE A 95 -0.33 14.31 1.07
CA ILE A 95 -0.99 14.14 -0.23
C ILE A 95 -2.11 13.11 -0.13
N ASP A 96 -1.87 11.97 0.51
CA ASP A 96 -2.89 10.93 0.69
C ASP A 96 -4.11 11.46 1.46
N TRP A 97 -3.89 12.04 2.63
CA TRP A 97 -4.97 12.57 3.47
C TRP A 97 -5.71 13.76 2.84
N GLU A 98 -4.99 14.74 2.30
CA GLU A 98 -5.60 16.01 1.88
C GLU A 98 -6.08 15.97 0.44
N LEU A 99 -5.35 15.28 -0.46
CA LEU A 99 -5.76 15.18 -1.86
C LEU A 99 -6.67 13.98 -2.07
N TYR A 100 -6.24 12.78 -1.66
CA TYR A 100 -6.98 11.57 -1.99
C TYR A 100 -8.25 11.43 -1.15
N ASP A 101 -8.12 11.34 0.17
CA ASP A 101 -9.28 11.14 1.04
C ASP A 101 -10.28 12.29 0.94
N ARG A 102 -9.77 13.53 1.01
CA ARG A 102 -10.67 14.69 1.06
C ARG A 102 -11.37 14.99 -0.26
N TYR A 103 -10.67 14.94 -1.40
CA TYR A 103 -11.30 15.25 -2.69
C TYR A 103 -11.96 14.04 -3.32
N PHE A 104 -11.30 12.87 -3.30
CA PHE A 104 -11.85 11.68 -3.96
C PHE A 104 -12.88 11.00 -3.07
N ILE A 105 -12.51 10.55 -1.87
CA ILE A 105 -13.42 9.73 -1.07
C ILE A 105 -14.67 10.51 -0.66
N ASN A 106 -14.53 11.71 -0.12
CA ASN A 106 -15.71 12.52 0.25
C ASN A 106 -16.52 12.96 -0.99
N GLY A 107 -15.84 13.21 -2.13
CA GLY A 107 -16.51 13.51 -3.39
C GLY A 107 -17.37 12.34 -3.89
N PHE A 108 -16.82 11.12 -3.85
CA PHE A 108 -17.57 9.90 -4.15
C PHE A 108 -18.73 9.67 -3.19
N GLY A 109 -18.56 10.02 -1.91
CA GLY A 109 -19.64 10.00 -0.92
C GLY A 109 -20.83 10.86 -1.35
N LEU A 110 -20.57 12.11 -1.75
CA LEU A 110 -21.61 13.03 -2.23
C LEU A 110 -22.31 12.53 -3.50
N VAL A 111 -21.54 12.00 -4.45
CA VAL A 111 -22.08 11.42 -5.69
C VAL A 111 -22.96 10.22 -5.39
N THR A 112 -22.52 9.34 -4.49
CA THR A 112 -23.28 8.14 -4.10
C THR A 112 -24.58 8.52 -3.39
N GLU A 113 -24.54 9.49 -2.48
CA GLU A 113 -25.73 9.99 -1.79
C GLU A 113 -26.72 10.64 -2.76
N TRP A 114 -26.22 11.39 -3.76
CA TRP A 114 -27.04 11.94 -4.83
C TRP A 114 -27.70 10.83 -5.66
N PHE A 115 -26.93 9.83 -6.10
CA PHE A 115 -27.47 8.68 -6.85
C PHE A 115 -28.53 7.93 -6.05
N SER A 116 -28.28 7.67 -4.77
CA SER A 116 -29.25 7.02 -3.89
C SER A 116 -30.56 7.79 -3.81
N ARG A 117 -30.50 9.14 -3.69
CA ARG A 117 -31.70 9.99 -3.69
C ARG A 117 -32.44 9.96 -5.01
N VAL A 118 -31.73 9.95 -6.14
CA VAL A 118 -32.32 9.87 -7.47
C VAL A 118 -33.01 8.53 -7.67
N THR A 119 -32.31 7.42 -7.44
CA THR A 119 -32.87 6.06 -7.57
C THR A 119 -34.07 5.86 -6.65
N GLY A 120 -33.98 6.32 -5.40
CA GLY A 120 -35.11 6.23 -4.45
C GLY A 120 -36.34 7.01 -4.92
N LYS A 121 -36.16 8.19 -5.53
CA LYS A 121 -37.29 8.92 -6.15
C LYS A 121 -37.85 8.19 -7.36
N PHE A 122 -37.01 7.63 -8.22
CA PHE A 122 -37.48 6.88 -9.39
C PHE A 122 -38.30 5.64 -9.01
N ASP A 123 -37.89 4.91 -7.98
CA ASP A 123 -38.63 3.74 -7.47
C ASP A 123 -40.02 4.16 -6.95
N TYR A 124 -40.04 5.14 -6.04
CA TYR A 124 -41.28 5.58 -5.40
C TYR A 124 -42.26 6.29 -6.36
N ASP A 125 -41.78 7.22 -7.18
CA ASP A 125 -42.64 8.00 -8.07
C ASP A 125 -42.93 7.26 -9.39
N GLY A 126 -41.94 6.53 -9.92
CA GLY A 126 -42.05 5.86 -11.20
C GLY A 126 -42.71 4.50 -11.11
N ILE A 127 -42.20 3.64 -10.22
CA ILE A 127 -42.64 2.25 -10.14
C ILE A 127 -43.89 2.14 -9.28
N ASP A 128 -43.86 2.61 -8.04
CA ASP A 128 -44.99 2.44 -7.13
C ASP A 128 -46.19 3.30 -7.57
N GLN A 129 -46.03 4.62 -7.65
CA GLN A 129 -47.16 5.50 -8.00
C GLN A 129 -47.59 5.41 -9.47
N GLY A 130 -46.64 5.21 -10.37
CA GLY A 130 -46.91 5.15 -11.80
C GLY A 130 -47.46 3.79 -12.22
N LEU A 131 -46.62 2.76 -12.10
CA LEU A 131 -46.93 1.42 -12.58
C LEU A 131 -47.90 0.69 -11.64
N VAL A 132 -47.56 0.55 -10.36
CA VAL A 132 -48.34 -0.29 -9.43
C VAL A 132 -49.72 0.33 -9.17
N ASP A 133 -49.78 1.58 -8.73
CA ASP A 133 -51.04 2.29 -8.49
C ASP A 133 -51.81 2.56 -9.79
N GLY A 134 -51.12 2.72 -10.92
CA GLY A 134 -51.74 2.85 -12.23
C GLY A 134 -52.50 1.58 -12.64
N ILE A 135 -51.87 0.42 -12.50
CA ILE A 135 -52.49 -0.88 -12.75
C ILE A 135 -53.68 -1.10 -11.80
N GLY A 136 -53.51 -0.77 -10.51
CA GLY A 136 -54.59 -0.85 -9.53
C GLY A 136 -55.80 0.02 -9.90
N ARG A 137 -55.56 1.27 -10.31
CA ARG A 137 -56.60 2.20 -10.78
C ARG A 137 -57.31 1.68 -12.03
N MET A 138 -56.57 1.16 -13.01
CA MET A 138 -57.15 0.58 -14.23
C MET A 138 -58.02 -0.65 -13.94
N ALA A 139 -57.55 -1.54 -13.06
CA ALA A 139 -58.32 -2.70 -12.62
C ALA A 139 -59.61 -2.26 -11.91
N GLY A 140 -59.52 -1.26 -11.03
CA GLY A 140 -60.65 -0.66 -10.34
C GLY A 140 -61.69 -0.07 -11.30
N VAL A 141 -61.25 0.76 -12.26
CA VAL A 141 -62.13 1.38 -13.27
C VAL A 141 -62.81 0.33 -14.15
N THR A 142 -62.06 -0.71 -14.55
CA THR A 142 -62.60 -1.84 -15.33
C THR A 142 -63.68 -2.57 -14.54
N GLY A 143 -63.41 -2.89 -13.27
CA GLY A 143 -64.39 -3.54 -12.39
C GLY A 143 -65.65 -2.71 -12.17
N HIS A 144 -65.50 -1.39 -11.96
CA HIS A 144 -66.63 -0.47 -11.83
C HIS A 144 -67.48 -0.38 -13.10
N SER A 145 -66.84 -0.46 -14.27
CA SER A 145 -67.53 -0.45 -15.57
C SER A 145 -68.28 -1.74 -15.81
N LEU A 146 -67.66 -2.91 -15.54
CA LEU A 146 -68.33 -4.22 -15.62
C LEU A 146 -69.51 -4.33 -14.66
N ARG A 147 -69.39 -3.75 -13.45
CA ARG A 147 -70.50 -3.71 -12.48
C ARG A 147 -71.74 -2.99 -13.03
N LYS A 148 -71.59 -1.96 -13.88
CA LYS A 148 -72.72 -1.25 -14.49
C LYS A 148 -73.50 -2.11 -15.49
N ILE A 149 -72.89 -3.16 -16.06
CA ILE A 149 -73.58 -4.11 -16.95
C ILE A 149 -74.59 -4.96 -16.15
N GLN A 150 -74.33 -5.17 -14.86
CA GLN A 150 -75.25 -5.87 -13.97
C GLN A 150 -76.36 -4.90 -13.50
N THR A 151 -77.51 -4.93 -14.18
CA THR A 151 -78.64 -4.03 -13.91
C THR A 151 -79.59 -4.50 -12.81
N GLY A 152 -79.41 -5.72 -12.29
CA GLY A 152 -80.26 -6.32 -11.25
C GLY A 152 -81.68 -6.70 -11.70
N ARG A 153 -82.03 -6.52 -12.98
CA ARG A 153 -83.34 -6.89 -13.55
C ARG A 153 -83.25 -8.25 -14.23
N LEU A 154 -84.06 -9.22 -13.79
CA LEU A 154 -84.05 -10.60 -14.32
C LEU A 154 -84.22 -10.69 -15.85
N GLN A 155 -85.06 -9.81 -16.42
CA GLN A 155 -85.29 -9.75 -17.87
C GLN A 155 -84.00 -9.45 -18.65
N ASN A 156 -83.10 -8.61 -18.12
CA ASN A 156 -81.86 -8.27 -18.79
C ASN A 156 -80.90 -9.46 -18.84
N TYR A 157 -80.88 -10.29 -17.81
CA TYR A 157 -80.08 -11.54 -17.79
C TYR A 157 -80.60 -12.54 -18.81
N LEU A 158 -81.92 -12.70 -18.93
CA LEU A 158 -82.53 -13.60 -19.93
C LEU A 158 -82.17 -13.18 -21.36
N LEU A 159 -82.16 -11.86 -21.65
CA LEU A 159 -81.72 -11.34 -22.95
C LEU A 159 -80.25 -11.69 -23.25
N PHE A 160 -79.34 -11.55 -22.29
CA PHE A 160 -77.93 -11.93 -22.47
C PHE A 160 -77.77 -13.43 -22.75
N VAL A 161 -78.53 -14.29 -22.06
CA VAL A 161 -78.49 -15.75 -22.27
C VAL A 161 -78.96 -16.12 -23.68
N VAL A 162 -80.11 -15.59 -24.11
CA VAL A 162 -80.64 -15.88 -25.45
C VAL A 162 -79.68 -15.37 -26.53
N ALA A 163 -79.16 -14.15 -26.39
CA ALA A 163 -78.17 -13.59 -27.31
C ALA A 163 -76.89 -14.45 -27.36
N GLY A 164 -76.41 -14.92 -26.20
CA GLY A 164 -75.25 -15.81 -26.10
C GLY A 164 -75.46 -17.14 -26.82
N VAL A 165 -76.63 -17.77 -26.68
CA VAL A 165 -76.96 -19.02 -27.38
C VAL A 165 -77.00 -18.81 -28.91
N ILE A 166 -77.61 -17.73 -29.37
CA ILE A 166 -77.64 -17.39 -30.82
C ILE A 166 -76.22 -17.22 -31.35
N VAL A 167 -75.36 -16.47 -30.65
CA VAL A 167 -73.96 -16.29 -31.04
C VAL A 167 -73.21 -17.62 -31.08
N MET A 168 -73.37 -18.47 -30.06
CA MET A 168 -72.74 -19.80 -30.06
C MET A 168 -73.18 -20.66 -31.24
N ILE A 169 -74.47 -20.66 -31.58
CA ILE A 169 -74.98 -21.40 -32.74
C ILE A 169 -74.37 -20.86 -34.04
N ILE A 170 -74.27 -19.55 -34.19
CA ILE A 170 -73.66 -18.92 -35.37
C ILE A 170 -72.19 -19.30 -35.48
N VAL A 171 -71.41 -19.19 -34.39
CA VAL A 171 -69.99 -19.54 -34.37
C VAL A 171 -69.77 -21.04 -34.64
N GLN A 172 -70.69 -21.91 -34.23
CA GLN A 172 -70.61 -23.34 -34.50
C GLN A 172 -71.10 -23.71 -35.92
N ALA A 173 -71.95 -22.88 -36.53
CA ALA A 173 -72.47 -23.08 -37.87
C ALA A 173 -71.50 -22.61 -38.97
N PHE A 174 -70.49 -21.82 -38.62
CA PHE A 174 -69.34 -21.45 -39.47
C PHE A 174 -68.10 -22.26 -39.10
#